data_AF-A0A4Q3Z2Z8-F1
#
_entry.id   AF-A0A4Q3Z2Z8-F1
#
_cell.length_a   1.000
_cell.length_b   1.000
_cell.length_c   1.000
_cell.angle_alpha   90.00
_cell.angle_beta   90.00
_cell.angle_gamma   90.00
#
_symmetry.space_group_name_H-M   'P 1'
#
loop_
_entity.id
_entity.type
_entity.pdbx_description
1 polymer ?
#
loop_
_entity_poly.entity_id
_entity_poly.type
_entity_poly.pdbx_seq_one_letter_code
_entity_poly.pdbx_strand_id
1 'polypeptide(L)'
;MSTDWEEIIAANSSDDGRYLRTDEFEDVLASLKLLLDCLEKVSEQPHLWKWSILSAHSALQGACVCILTRTDGGGALSKDSEKLLLEYHNLSTQKAIVKAHNAEWILGKVEYPQKEEIAALPELLRRLPTEIRIDFPHKNQEPKDERTKDFVTLHALRNQFTHFPSVGWSIEIADLPRILRRSVILVEQITQHKDYRRWNRFNDIDVGSVMGRLLVTLDGLDKHD
;
A
#
# COMPACT_ATOMS: atom_id res chain seq x y z
N MET A 1 2.96 -15.04 -27.58
CA MET A 1 4.06 -15.58 -26.76
C MET A 1 4.09 -14.76 -25.49
N SER A 2 3.73 -15.36 -24.35
CA SER A 2 3.95 -14.72 -23.05
C SER A 2 5.44 -14.83 -22.79
N THR A 3 6.16 -13.71 -22.80
CA THR A 3 7.55 -13.68 -22.37
C THR A 3 7.58 -14.03 -20.89
N ASP A 4 8.24 -15.13 -20.55
CA ASP A 4 8.47 -15.49 -19.16
C ASP A 4 9.60 -14.60 -18.62
N TRP A 5 9.21 -13.46 -18.05
CA TRP A 5 10.15 -12.50 -17.50
C TRP A 5 10.97 -13.09 -16.35
N GLU A 6 10.47 -14.14 -15.69
CA GLU A 6 11.20 -14.82 -14.62
C GLU A 6 12.41 -15.58 -15.19
N GLU A 7 12.25 -16.28 -16.32
CA GLU A 7 13.36 -16.94 -17.02
C GLU A 7 14.42 -15.93 -17.49
N ILE A 8 13.99 -14.75 -17.96
CA ILE A 8 14.91 -13.69 -18.40
C ILE A 8 15.66 -13.07 -17.21
N ILE A 9 14.99 -12.83 -16.08
CA ILE A 9 15.62 -12.30 -14.88
C ILE A 9 16.63 -13.32 -14.32
N ALA A 10 16.26 -14.59 -14.28
CA ALA A 10 17.13 -15.67 -13.82
C ALA A 10 18.36 -15.86 -14.71
N ALA A 11 18.21 -15.75 -16.04
CA ALA A 11 19.33 -15.85 -16.97
C ALA A 11 20.31 -14.67 -16.89
N ASN A 12 19.87 -13.52 -16.38
CA ASN A 12 20.66 -12.29 -16.30
C ASN A 12 21.13 -11.94 -14.87
N SER A 13 20.81 -12.76 -13.86
CA SER A 13 21.27 -12.49 -12.50
C SER A 13 22.73 -12.94 -12.32
N SER A 14 23.57 -12.01 -11.86
CA SER A 14 24.87 -12.37 -11.29
C SER A 14 24.63 -12.72 -9.82
N ASP A 15 24.72 -14.01 -9.47
CA ASP A 15 24.58 -14.45 -8.07
C ASP A 15 25.83 -14.02 -7.27
N ASP A 16 25.80 -12.80 -6.74
CA ASP A 16 26.79 -12.29 -5.80
C ASP A 16 26.37 -12.54 -4.32
N GLY A 17 25.28 -13.28 -4.13
CA GLY A 17 24.71 -13.63 -2.82
C GLY A 17 24.02 -12.48 -2.08
N ARG A 18 23.91 -11.27 -2.64
CA ARG A 18 23.27 -10.12 -1.97
C ARG A 18 21.79 -10.03 -2.33
N TYR A 19 20.93 -10.30 -1.35
CA TYR A 19 19.49 -10.19 -1.49
C TYR A 19 18.96 -9.05 -0.63
N LEU A 20 18.19 -8.14 -1.22
CA LEU A 20 17.36 -7.21 -0.45
C LEU A 20 16.13 -7.96 0.04
N ARG A 21 16.01 -8.12 1.36
CA ARG A 21 14.79 -8.61 2.00
C ARG A 21 13.92 -7.40 2.35
N THR A 22 12.66 -7.45 1.96
CA THR A 22 11.67 -6.42 2.29
C THR A 22 10.33 -7.07 2.56
N ASP A 23 9.48 -6.35 3.27
CA ASP A 23 8.09 -6.68 3.55
C ASP A 23 7.28 -5.39 3.61
N GLU A 24 5.96 -5.51 3.80
CA GLU A 24 5.06 -4.37 3.84
C GLU A 24 5.33 -3.37 4.98
N PHE A 25 5.93 -3.78 6.10
CA PHE A 25 6.26 -2.84 7.19
C PHE A 25 7.53 -2.04 6.85
N GLU A 26 8.55 -2.72 6.32
CA GLU A 26 9.77 -2.06 5.82
C GLU A 26 9.46 -1.12 4.65
N ASP A 27 8.54 -1.49 3.76
CA ASP A 27 8.08 -0.64 2.66
C ASP A 27 7.41 0.64 3.14
N VAL A 28 6.57 0.56 4.20
CA VAL A 28 5.97 1.76 4.81
C VAL A 28 7.05 2.68 5.38
N LEU A 29 8.00 2.13 6.14
CA LEU A 29 9.09 2.92 6.71
C LEU A 29 9.97 3.55 5.61
N ALA A 30 10.33 2.79 4.58
CA ALA A 30 11.11 3.27 3.45
C ALA A 30 10.37 4.39 2.70
N SER A 31 9.07 4.22 2.48
CA SER A 31 8.22 5.23 1.84
C SER A 31 8.10 6.51 2.66
N LEU A 32 7.97 6.42 3.99
CA LEU A 32 7.96 7.59 4.88
C LEU A 32 9.32 8.31 4.90
N LYS A 33 10.44 7.57 4.90
CA LYS A 33 11.79 8.16 4.81
C LYS A 33 11.98 8.88 3.48
N LEU A 34 11.58 8.27 2.37
CA LEU A 34 11.66 8.90 1.05
C LEU A 34 10.78 10.16 0.97
N LEU A 35 9.59 10.13 1.55
CA LEU A 35 8.73 11.31 1.66
C LEU A 35 9.45 12.45 2.39
N LEU A 36 10.09 12.16 3.53
CA LEU A 36 10.82 13.15 4.31
C LEU A 36 11.98 13.75 3.51
N ASP A 37 12.79 12.90 2.88
CA ASP A 37 13.93 13.33 2.06
C ASP A 37 13.50 14.22 0.88
N CYS A 38 12.32 13.97 0.31
CA CYS A 38 11.76 14.77 -0.78
C CYS A 38 11.26 16.12 -0.28
N LEU A 39 10.54 16.15 0.86
CA LEU A 39 9.98 17.37 1.43
C LEU A 39 11.05 18.33 1.93
N GLU A 40 12.13 17.81 2.53
CA GLU A 40 13.26 18.65 3.00
C GLU A 40 13.95 19.42 1.86
N LYS A 41 13.80 18.97 0.61
CA LYS A 41 14.47 19.54 -0.58
C LYS A 41 13.50 20.19 -1.56
N VAL A 42 12.21 20.21 -1.27
CA VAL A 42 11.18 20.60 -2.26
C VAL A 42 11.21 22.10 -2.60
N SER A 43 11.68 22.94 -1.67
CA SER A 43 11.88 24.37 -1.87
C SER A 43 12.98 24.68 -2.89
N GLU A 44 14.03 23.85 -2.93
CA GLU A 44 15.14 23.97 -3.88
C GLU A 44 14.88 23.19 -5.18
N GLN A 45 14.13 22.08 -5.09
CA GLN A 45 13.88 21.16 -6.19
C GLN A 45 12.38 20.85 -6.31
N PRO A 46 11.60 21.71 -6.98
CA PRO A 46 10.13 21.56 -7.07
C PRO A 46 9.66 20.24 -7.70
N HIS A 47 10.48 19.61 -8.55
CA HIS A 47 10.16 18.30 -9.14
C HIS A 47 10.04 17.17 -8.11
N LEU A 48 10.55 17.36 -6.88
CA LEU A 48 10.41 16.41 -5.80
C LEU A 48 8.96 16.30 -5.29
N TRP A 49 8.07 17.24 -5.59
CA TRP A 49 6.62 17.09 -5.31
C TRP A 49 6.03 15.80 -5.90
N LYS A 50 6.48 15.39 -7.10
CA LYS A 50 6.10 14.11 -7.69
C LYS A 50 6.44 12.96 -6.74
N TRP A 51 7.67 12.92 -6.26
CA TRP A 51 8.16 11.84 -5.41
C TRP A 51 7.54 11.91 -4.01
N SER A 52 7.26 13.09 -3.49
CA SER A 52 6.48 13.26 -2.25
C SER A 52 5.08 12.65 -2.39
N ILE A 53 4.37 12.91 -3.50
CA ILE A 53 3.04 12.35 -3.75
C ILE A 53 3.09 10.81 -3.87
N LEU A 54 4.04 10.28 -4.64
CA LEU A 54 4.19 8.83 -4.81
C LEU A 54 4.55 8.14 -3.48
N SER A 55 5.46 8.73 -2.70
CA SER A 55 5.93 8.17 -1.43
C SER A 55 4.84 8.20 -0.37
N ALA A 56 4.08 9.29 -0.25
CA ALA A 56 2.94 9.36 0.68
C ALA A 56 1.84 8.37 0.30
N HIS A 57 1.54 8.22 -0.99
CA HIS A 57 0.58 7.22 -1.47
C HIS A 57 1.04 5.80 -1.16
N SER A 58 2.32 5.50 -1.42
CA SER A 58 2.93 4.19 -1.13
C SER A 58 2.88 3.86 0.36
N ALA A 59 3.32 4.80 1.22
CA ALA A 59 3.26 4.64 2.67
C ALA A 59 1.83 4.37 3.17
N LEU A 60 0.85 5.12 2.67
CA LEU A 60 -0.55 4.94 3.05
C LEU A 60 -1.11 3.59 2.56
N GLN A 61 -0.82 3.19 1.32
CA GLN A 61 -1.26 1.92 0.78
C GLN A 61 -0.63 0.74 1.54
N GLY A 62 0.68 0.80 1.79
CA GLY A 62 1.41 -0.20 2.58
C GLY A 62 0.89 -0.30 4.01
N ALA A 63 0.57 0.82 4.66
CA ALA A 63 -0.02 0.81 6.00
C ALA A 63 -1.39 0.12 6.00
N CYS A 64 -2.23 0.39 4.99
CA CYS A 64 -3.50 -0.32 4.83
C CYS A 64 -3.30 -1.82 4.62
N VAL A 65 -2.32 -2.24 3.82
CA VAL A 65 -1.95 -3.65 3.69
C VAL A 65 -1.55 -4.22 5.05
N CYS A 66 -0.75 -3.49 5.84
CA CYS A 66 -0.25 -3.98 7.11
C CYS A 66 -1.36 -4.37 8.10
N ILE A 67 -2.40 -3.53 8.21
CA ILE A 67 -3.51 -3.75 9.15
C ILE A 67 -4.58 -4.69 8.60
N LEU A 68 -4.80 -4.71 7.28
CA LEU A 68 -5.85 -5.53 6.66
C LEU A 68 -5.41 -6.96 6.39
N THR A 69 -4.11 -7.21 6.23
CA THR A 69 -3.60 -8.55 5.99
C THR A 69 -3.85 -9.46 7.19
N ARG A 70 -4.54 -10.56 6.93
CA ARG A 70 -4.90 -11.58 7.92
C ARG A 70 -3.84 -12.68 7.99
N THR A 71 -4.00 -13.61 8.93
CA THR A 71 -3.08 -14.75 9.12
C THR A 71 -3.07 -15.73 7.95
N ASP A 72 -4.11 -15.73 7.10
CA ASP A 72 -4.21 -16.56 5.89
C ASP A 72 -3.57 -15.91 4.65
N GLY A 73 -2.97 -14.71 4.80
CA GLY A 73 -2.39 -13.92 3.70
C GLY A 73 -3.41 -13.05 2.95
N GLY A 74 -4.71 -13.19 3.24
CA GLY A 74 -5.78 -12.43 2.61
C GLY A 74 -6.11 -11.11 3.30
N GLY A 75 -7.23 -10.50 2.91
CA GLY A 75 -7.79 -9.27 3.48
C GLY A 75 -7.40 -8.00 2.72
N ALA A 76 -6.11 -7.84 2.40
CA ALA A 76 -5.61 -6.74 1.58
C ALA A 76 -5.68 -7.02 0.07
N LEU A 77 -5.97 -8.26 -0.33
CA LEU A 77 -6.02 -8.67 -1.73
C LEU A 77 -7.23 -8.08 -2.47
N SER A 78 -7.11 -8.02 -3.80
CA SER A 78 -8.23 -7.78 -4.71
C SER A 78 -9.31 -8.85 -4.50
N LYS A 79 -10.55 -8.57 -4.88
CA LYS A 79 -11.66 -9.53 -4.68
C LYS A 79 -11.41 -10.85 -5.42
N ASP A 80 -10.80 -10.78 -6.60
CA ASP A 80 -10.51 -11.96 -7.40
C ASP A 80 -9.37 -12.78 -6.79
N SER A 81 -8.29 -12.13 -6.36
CA SER A 81 -7.19 -12.81 -5.67
C SER A 81 -7.62 -13.40 -4.32
N GLU A 82 -8.45 -12.69 -3.55
CA GLU A 82 -9.02 -13.20 -2.30
C GLU A 82 -9.86 -14.47 -2.52
N LYS A 83 -10.64 -14.51 -3.60
CA LYS A 83 -11.44 -15.68 -3.97
C LYS A 83 -10.56 -16.88 -4.31
N LEU A 84 -9.49 -16.66 -5.09
CA LEU A 84 -8.54 -17.72 -5.45
C LEU A 84 -7.82 -18.26 -4.22
N LEU A 85 -7.41 -17.39 -3.30
CA LEU A 85 -6.77 -17.79 -2.04
C LEU A 85 -7.72 -18.62 -1.17
N LEU A 86 -8.99 -18.21 -1.07
CA LEU A 86 -10.01 -18.96 -0.34
C LEU A 86 -10.26 -20.34 -0.95
N GLU A 87 -10.33 -20.44 -2.28
CA GLU A 87 -10.47 -21.70 -2.99
C GLU A 87 -9.28 -22.64 -2.72
N TYR A 88 -8.05 -22.10 -2.74
CA TYR A 88 -6.84 -22.84 -2.39
C TYR A 88 -6.89 -23.40 -0.96
N HIS A 89 -7.25 -22.58 0.03
CA HIS A 89 -7.34 -23.00 1.44
C HIS A 89 -8.43 -24.06 1.64
N ASN A 90 -9.57 -23.92 0.95
CA ASN A 90 -10.65 -24.90 0.99
C ASN A 90 -10.22 -26.25 0.41
N LEU A 91 -9.59 -26.26 -0.76
CA LEU A 91 -9.07 -27.49 -1.39
C LEU A 91 -7.97 -28.14 -0.55
N SER A 92 -7.06 -27.34 0.02
CA SER A 92 -6.01 -27.81 0.92
C SER A 92 -6.59 -28.51 2.16
N THR A 93 -7.61 -27.89 2.76
CA THR A 93 -8.31 -28.45 3.93
C THR A 93 -9.03 -29.75 3.58
N GLN A 94 -9.76 -29.79 2.46
CA GLN A 94 -10.44 -31.01 2.00
C GLN A 94 -9.45 -32.14 1.73
N LYS A 95 -8.31 -31.83 1.09
CA LYS A 95 -7.26 -32.81 0.84
C LYS A 95 -6.68 -33.38 2.14
N ALA A 96 -6.53 -32.55 3.16
CA ALA A 96 -6.10 -33.01 4.49
C ALA A 96 -7.14 -33.94 5.14
N ILE A 97 -8.44 -33.64 5.03
CA ILE A 97 -9.53 -34.47 5.57
C ILE A 97 -9.61 -35.82 4.85
N VAL A 98 -9.55 -35.82 3.51
CA VAL A 98 -9.57 -37.03 2.68
C VAL A 98 -8.41 -37.96 3.06
N LYS A 99 -7.20 -37.40 3.22
CA LYS A 99 -6.03 -38.13 3.69
C LYS A 99 -6.23 -38.71 5.09
N ALA A 100 -6.83 -37.96 6.02
CA ALA A 100 -7.10 -38.42 7.38
C ALA A 100 -8.10 -39.60 7.44
N HIS A 101 -8.99 -39.72 6.44
CA HIS A 101 -9.96 -40.82 6.33
C HIS A 101 -9.50 -41.95 5.40
N ASN A 102 -8.22 -41.98 5.01
CA ASN A 102 -7.65 -42.96 4.07
C ASN A 102 -8.43 -43.07 2.73
N ALA A 103 -9.07 -41.98 2.30
CA ALA A 103 -9.76 -41.91 1.02
C ALA A 103 -8.82 -41.37 -0.07
N GLU A 104 -9.12 -41.70 -1.33
CA GLU A 104 -8.37 -41.21 -2.47
C GLU A 104 -8.83 -39.78 -2.85
N TRP A 105 -7.87 -38.93 -3.17
CA TRP A 105 -8.13 -37.55 -3.56
C TRP A 105 -8.47 -37.44 -5.05
N ILE A 106 -9.67 -36.92 -5.37
CA ILE A 106 -10.21 -36.87 -6.74
C ILE A 106 -10.34 -35.47 -7.34
N LEU A 107 -10.11 -34.39 -6.56
CA LEU A 107 -10.41 -33.00 -6.96
C LEU A 107 -9.21 -32.25 -7.58
N GLY A 108 -8.28 -32.94 -8.24
CA GLY A 108 -7.19 -32.31 -9.02
C GLY A 108 -6.04 -31.72 -8.18
N LYS A 109 -5.13 -30.96 -8.79
CA LYS A 109 -3.95 -30.45 -8.07
C LYS A 109 -4.31 -29.20 -7.25
N VAL A 110 -3.88 -29.17 -5.99
CA VAL A 110 -3.99 -28.00 -5.13
C VAL A 110 -2.79 -27.10 -5.42
N GLU A 111 -3.00 -26.00 -6.12
CA GLU A 111 -1.95 -25.06 -6.52
C GLU A 111 -2.17 -23.70 -5.87
N TYR A 112 -1.10 -23.14 -5.32
CA TYR A 112 -1.14 -21.80 -4.76
C TYR A 112 -1.40 -20.78 -5.90
N PRO A 113 -2.23 -19.74 -5.67
CA PRO A 113 -2.52 -18.73 -6.68
C PRO A 113 -1.24 -18.10 -7.23
N GLN A 114 -1.04 -18.18 -8.55
CA GLN A 114 0.15 -17.62 -9.21
C GLN A 114 0.13 -16.09 -9.31
N LYS A 115 -1.03 -15.45 -9.06
CA LYS A 115 -1.21 -14.00 -9.14
C LYS A 115 -2.04 -13.49 -7.96
N GLU A 116 -1.34 -12.82 -7.05
CA GLU A 116 -1.94 -12.13 -5.93
C GLU A 116 -1.81 -10.62 -6.15
N GLU A 117 -2.93 -9.98 -6.44
CA GLU A 117 -2.98 -8.54 -6.63
C GLU A 117 -3.54 -7.90 -5.35
N ILE A 118 -2.82 -6.91 -4.82
CA ILE A 118 -3.32 -6.08 -3.72
C ILE A 118 -4.46 -5.20 -4.23
N ALA A 119 -5.50 -5.01 -3.41
CA ALA A 119 -6.58 -4.12 -3.77
C ALA A 119 -6.09 -2.66 -3.92
N ALA A 120 -6.70 -1.90 -4.83
CA ALA A 120 -6.36 -0.49 -4.99
C ALA A 120 -6.66 0.33 -3.72
N LEU A 121 -5.91 1.41 -3.48
CA LEU A 121 -6.07 2.26 -2.29
C LEU A 121 -7.53 2.63 -1.96
N PRO A 122 -8.40 3.05 -2.90
CA PRO A 122 -9.80 3.35 -2.59
C PRO A 122 -10.56 2.19 -1.94
N GLU A 123 -10.25 0.96 -2.36
CA GLU A 123 -10.88 -0.24 -1.81
C GLU A 123 -10.29 -0.60 -0.44
N LEU A 124 -8.98 -0.47 -0.27
CA LEU A 124 -8.33 -0.67 1.03
C LEU A 124 -8.86 0.32 2.09
N LEU A 125 -8.98 1.60 1.74
CA LEU A 125 -9.49 2.65 2.61
C LEU A 125 -10.92 2.40 3.11
N ARG A 126 -11.77 1.78 2.27
CA ARG A 126 -13.13 1.37 2.65
C ARG A 126 -13.16 0.14 3.58
N ARG A 127 -12.09 -0.66 3.59
CA ARG A 127 -12.00 -1.88 4.41
C ARG A 127 -11.38 -1.63 5.79
N LEU A 128 -10.80 -0.45 6.02
CA LEU A 128 -10.23 -0.07 7.30
C LEU A 128 -11.25 -0.18 8.45
N PRO A 129 -10.79 -0.35 9.71
CA PRO A 129 -11.63 -0.30 10.90
C PRO A 129 -12.50 0.95 10.96
N THR A 130 -13.71 0.83 11.52
CA THR A 130 -14.77 1.84 11.46
C THR A 130 -14.31 3.23 11.91
N GLU A 131 -13.43 3.30 12.91
CA GLU A 131 -12.90 4.51 13.53
C GLU A 131 -12.00 5.32 12.59
N ILE A 132 -11.28 4.64 11.69
CA ILE A 132 -10.30 5.23 10.78
C ILE A 132 -10.68 5.06 9.30
N ARG A 133 -11.81 4.40 9.03
CA ARG A 133 -12.34 4.14 7.69
C ARG A 133 -12.58 5.44 6.92
N ILE A 134 -12.26 5.39 5.62
CA ILE A 134 -12.56 6.46 4.69
C ILE A 134 -13.60 5.95 3.68
N ASP A 135 -14.74 6.62 3.63
CA ASP A 135 -15.80 6.34 2.67
C ASP A 135 -15.43 6.91 1.29
N PHE A 136 -14.49 6.25 0.61
CA PHE A 136 -14.02 6.71 -0.69
C PHE A 136 -15.15 6.65 -1.72
N PRO A 137 -15.47 7.73 -2.45
CA PRO A 137 -16.63 7.79 -3.34
C PRO A 137 -16.57 6.73 -4.45
N HIS A 138 -17.74 6.29 -4.92
CA HIS A 138 -17.82 5.51 -6.14
C HIS A 138 -17.66 6.41 -7.37
N LYS A 139 -17.48 5.79 -8.53
CA LYS A 139 -17.31 6.51 -9.80
C LYS A 139 -18.46 7.51 -9.99
N ASN A 140 -18.13 8.77 -10.29
CA ASN A 140 -19.05 9.90 -10.48
C ASN A 140 -19.76 10.41 -9.22
N GLN A 141 -19.28 10.08 -8.02
CA GLN A 141 -19.77 10.66 -6.77
C GLN A 141 -18.78 11.69 -6.23
N GLU A 142 -19.30 12.76 -5.64
CA GLU A 142 -18.47 13.75 -4.95
C GLU A 142 -18.04 13.24 -3.56
N PRO A 143 -16.83 13.62 -3.10
CA PRO A 143 -16.42 13.38 -1.72
C PRO A 143 -17.40 14.01 -0.73
N LYS A 144 -17.75 13.28 0.34
CA LYS A 144 -18.71 13.75 1.36
C LYS A 144 -18.12 14.82 2.27
N ASP A 145 -16.81 14.81 2.44
CA ASP A 145 -16.08 15.65 3.39
C ASP A 145 -14.67 15.97 2.87
N GLU A 146 -14.04 16.99 3.46
CA GLU A 146 -12.70 17.44 3.05
C GLU A 146 -11.61 16.38 3.25
N ARG A 147 -11.71 15.56 4.29
CA ARG A 147 -10.75 14.49 4.55
C ARG A 147 -10.79 13.47 3.42
N THR A 148 -11.99 13.07 2.98
CA THR A 148 -12.18 12.18 1.83
C THR A 148 -11.70 12.84 0.54
N LYS A 149 -11.93 14.15 0.36
CA LYS A 149 -11.42 14.91 -0.79
C LYS A 149 -9.90 14.86 -0.88
N ASP A 150 -9.18 15.06 0.23
CA ASP A 150 -7.72 15.00 0.26
C ASP A 150 -7.19 13.63 -0.26
N PHE A 151 -7.79 12.51 0.18
CA PHE A 151 -7.41 11.17 -0.28
C PHE A 151 -7.75 10.90 -1.74
N VAL A 152 -8.89 11.42 -2.22
CA VAL A 152 -9.26 11.36 -3.64
C VAL A 152 -8.24 12.09 -4.49
N THR A 153 -7.85 13.30 -4.08
CA THR A 153 -6.83 14.10 -4.76
C THR A 153 -5.48 13.39 -4.78
N LEU A 154 -5.01 12.88 -3.62
CA LEU A 154 -3.75 12.13 -3.55
C LEU A 154 -3.75 10.94 -4.53
N HIS A 155 -4.82 10.15 -4.52
CA HIS A 155 -4.93 8.97 -5.38
C HIS A 155 -4.94 9.35 -6.87
N ALA A 156 -5.67 10.42 -7.23
CA ALA A 156 -5.71 10.92 -8.60
C ALA A 156 -4.33 11.41 -9.08
N LEU A 157 -3.64 12.22 -8.27
CA LEU A 157 -2.31 12.72 -8.59
C LEU A 157 -1.30 11.57 -8.74
N ARG A 158 -1.30 10.60 -7.83
CA ARG A 158 -0.45 9.41 -7.96
C ARG A 158 -0.70 8.66 -9.25
N ASN A 159 -1.96 8.46 -9.64
CA ASN A 159 -2.31 7.77 -10.89
C ASN A 159 -1.82 8.56 -12.11
N GLN A 160 -1.96 9.88 -12.11
CA GLN A 160 -1.44 10.74 -13.18
C GLN A 160 0.09 10.65 -13.30
N PHE A 161 0.82 10.64 -12.18
CA PHE A 161 2.28 10.51 -12.22
C PHE A 161 2.77 9.11 -12.60
N THR A 162 1.97 8.07 -12.32
CA THR A 162 2.31 6.68 -12.65
C THR A 162 2.02 6.37 -14.12
N HIS A 163 0.86 6.80 -14.63
CA HIS A 163 0.43 6.60 -16.02
C HIS A 163 0.76 7.81 -16.91
N PHE A 164 1.88 8.48 -16.59
CA PHE A 164 2.28 9.80 -17.09
C PHE A 164 1.75 10.11 -18.50
N PRO A 165 0.82 11.07 -18.66
CA PRO A 165 0.28 11.40 -19.96
C PRO A 165 1.38 12.00 -20.84
N SER A 166 1.31 11.78 -22.17
CA SER A 166 2.30 12.27 -23.14
C SER A 166 2.31 13.80 -23.32
N VAL A 167 1.51 14.53 -22.53
CA VAL A 167 1.37 15.99 -22.57
C VAL A 167 1.87 16.60 -21.27
N GLY A 168 2.49 17.78 -21.36
CA GLY A 168 2.85 18.57 -20.19
C GLY A 168 1.60 19.03 -19.43
N TRP A 169 1.66 19.00 -18.11
CA TRP A 169 0.59 19.42 -17.22
C TRP A 169 1.18 20.02 -15.94
N SER A 170 0.38 20.83 -15.25
CA SER A 170 0.73 21.46 -13.99
C SER A 170 -0.17 20.95 -12.86
N ILE A 171 0.34 21.07 -11.63
CA ILE A 171 -0.43 20.80 -10.41
C ILE A 171 -0.45 22.03 -9.53
N GLU A 172 -1.51 22.14 -8.74
CA GLU A 172 -1.58 23.09 -7.64
C GLU A 172 -0.78 22.54 -6.45
N ILE A 173 0.10 23.39 -5.89
CA ILE A 173 1.01 23.01 -4.80
C ILE A 173 0.44 23.42 -3.43
N ALA A 174 -0.34 24.49 -3.36
CA ALA A 174 -0.83 25.07 -2.11
C ALA A 174 -1.57 24.06 -1.21
N ASP A 175 -2.31 23.13 -1.82
CA ASP A 175 -3.06 22.10 -1.09
C ASP A 175 -2.22 20.86 -0.71
N LEU A 176 -1.02 20.70 -1.29
CA LEU A 176 -0.22 19.48 -1.13
C LEU A 176 0.26 19.24 0.30
N PRO A 177 0.81 20.22 1.05
CA PRO A 177 1.26 19.95 2.41
C PRO A 177 0.10 19.44 3.28
N ARG A 178 -1.09 20.06 3.20
CA ARG A 178 -2.33 19.57 3.86
C ARG A 178 -2.66 18.12 3.49
N ILE A 179 -2.68 17.80 2.19
CA ILE A 179 -3.03 16.46 1.68
C ILE A 179 -2.03 15.39 2.17
N LEU A 180 -0.73 15.69 2.08
CA LEU A 180 0.33 14.77 2.53
C LEU A 180 0.28 14.59 4.04
N ARG A 181 0.05 15.67 4.80
CA ARG A 181 -0.13 15.64 6.26
C ARG A 181 -1.29 14.74 6.66
N ARG A 182 -2.43 14.84 5.97
CA ARG A 182 -3.59 13.96 6.20
C ARG A 182 -3.25 12.49 6.01
N SER A 183 -2.39 12.20 5.04
CA SER A 183 -1.92 10.85 4.73
C SER A 183 -1.00 10.31 5.82
N VAL A 184 -0.03 11.12 6.28
CA VAL A 184 0.87 10.75 7.39
C VAL A 184 0.08 10.50 8.68
N ILE A 185 -0.91 11.34 9.00
CA ILE A 185 -1.77 11.14 10.17
C ILE A 185 -2.55 9.83 10.08
N LEU A 186 -3.10 9.49 8.90
CA LEU A 186 -3.80 8.22 8.75
C LEU A 186 -2.84 7.02 8.87
N VAL A 187 -1.62 7.13 8.36
CA VAL A 187 -0.58 6.11 8.58
C VAL A 187 -0.29 5.96 10.07
N GLU A 188 -0.11 7.05 10.81
CA GLU A 188 0.10 7.03 12.26
C GLU A 188 -1.07 6.34 12.98
N GLN A 189 -2.31 6.71 12.66
CA GLN A 189 -3.51 6.08 13.20
C GLN A 189 -3.56 4.58 12.93
N ILE A 190 -3.15 4.15 11.73
CA ILE A 190 -3.04 2.73 11.37
C ILE A 190 -1.94 2.04 12.17
N THR A 191 -0.76 2.65 12.32
CA THR A 191 0.37 2.03 13.04
C THR A 191 0.06 1.79 14.52
N GLN A 192 -0.75 2.65 15.12
CA GLN A 192 -1.14 2.59 16.53
C GLN A 192 -2.46 1.82 16.76
N HIS A 193 -3.10 1.35 15.68
CA HIS A 193 -4.38 0.68 15.80
C HIS A 193 -4.26 -0.69 16.48
N LYS A 194 -5.31 -1.10 17.19
CA LYS A 194 -5.35 -2.39 17.92
C LYS A 194 -5.89 -3.57 17.11
N ASP A 195 -6.59 -3.32 16.01
CA ASP A 195 -7.29 -4.35 15.22
C ASP A 195 -6.39 -5.15 14.26
N TYR A 196 -5.09 -5.21 14.50
CA TYR A 196 -4.22 -6.08 13.71
C TYR A 196 -4.58 -7.54 13.95
N ARG A 197 -4.73 -8.29 12.86
CA ARG A 197 -4.94 -9.75 12.91
C ARG A 197 -3.65 -10.54 13.01
N ARG A 198 -2.51 -9.88 12.84
CA ARG A 198 -1.15 -10.41 12.89
C ARG A 198 -0.29 -9.55 13.83
N TRP A 199 0.93 -9.99 14.12
CA TRP A 199 1.86 -9.21 14.93
C TRP A 199 2.10 -7.84 14.29
N ASN A 200 1.84 -6.77 15.06
CA ASN A 200 2.09 -5.41 14.62
C ASN A 200 3.58 -5.07 14.79
N ARG A 201 4.34 -5.21 13.70
CA ARG A 201 5.78 -4.93 13.66
C ARG A 201 6.13 -3.45 13.72
N PHE A 202 5.16 -2.53 13.64
CA PHE A 202 5.44 -1.11 13.85
C PHE A 202 5.98 -0.81 15.26
N ASN A 203 5.76 -1.72 16.22
CA ASN A 203 6.38 -1.63 17.55
C ASN A 203 7.89 -1.96 17.55
N ASP A 204 8.37 -2.65 16.51
CA ASP A 204 9.75 -3.11 16.39
C ASP A 204 10.61 -2.16 15.52
N ILE A 205 9.99 -1.16 14.88
CA ILE A 205 10.65 -0.24 13.95
C ILE A 205 10.38 1.23 14.32
N ASP A 206 11.37 2.10 14.09
CA ASP A 206 11.29 3.52 14.43
C ASP A 206 10.50 4.34 13.40
N VAL A 207 9.20 4.05 13.28
CA VAL A 207 8.29 4.81 12.41
C VAL A 207 7.82 6.11 13.08
N GLY A 208 7.69 6.13 14.41
CA GLY A 208 7.24 7.30 15.17
C GLY A 208 8.15 8.53 15.01
N SER A 209 9.48 8.34 15.07
CA SER A 209 10.45 9.43 14.89
C SER A 209 10.34 10.05 13.49
N VAL A 210 10.21 9.22 12.45
CA VAL A 210 10.08 9.68 11.06
C VAL A 210 8.78 10.44 10.85
N MET A 211 7.65 9.93 11.37
CA MET A 211 6.35 10.62 11.27
C MET A 211 6.35 11.95 12.01
N GLY A 212 6.93 12.01 13.21
CA GLY A 212 7.06 13.26 13.96
C GLY A 212 7.82 14.33 13.18
N ARG A 213 8.95 13.97 12.56
CA ARG A 213 9.71 14.88 11.68
C ARG A 213 8.90 15.30 10.45
N LEU A 214 8.22 14.36 9.80
CA LEU A 214 7.37 14.63 8.63
C LEU A 214 6.29 15.67 8.95
N LEU A 215 5.59 15.52 10.07
CA LEU A 215 4.54 16.46 10.46
C LEU A 215 5.10 17.86 10.72
N VAL A 216 6.25 17.97 11.37
CA VAL A 216 6.94 19.26 11.58
C VAL A 216 7.35 19.89 10.25
N THR A 217 7.91 19.11 9.32
CA THR A 217 8.31 19.60 7.99
C THR A 217 7.11 20.09 7.20
N LEU A 218 5.99 19.35 7.22
CA LEU A 218 4.76 19.74 6.52
C LEU A 218 4.12 21.00 7.12
N ASP A 219 4.08 21.11 8.44
CA ASP A 219 3.59 22.31 9.14
C ASP A 219 4.47 23.54 8.86
N GLY A 220 5.75 23.35 8.50
CA GLY A 220 6.65 24.40 8.04
C GLY A 220 6.34 24.87 6.62
N LEU A 221 5.97 23.95 5.72
CA LEU A 221 5.62 24.27 4.32
C LEU A 221 4.29 25.01 4.22
N ASP A 222 3.30 24.69 5.06
CA ASP A 222 1.99 25.37 5.10
C ASP A 222 2.07 26.86 5.50
N LYS A 223 3.18 27.31 6.12
CA LYS A 223 3.35 28.69 6.63
C LYS A 223 4.03 29.64 5.64
N HIS A 224 4.44 29.14 4.49
CA HIS A 224 5.20 29.91 3.49
C HIS A 224 4.40 30.33 2.25
N ASP A 225 3.08 30.09 2.26
CA ASP A 225 2.10 30.65 1.33
C ASP A 225 1.25 31.76 2.01
#